data_AF-A0A524QVE6-F1
#
_entry.id   AF-A0A524QVE6-F1
#
_cell.length_a   1.000
_cell.length_b   1.000
_cell.length_c   1.000
_cell.angle_alpha   90.00
_cell.angle_beta   90.00
_cell.angle_gamma   90.00
#
_symmetry.space_group_name_H-M   'P 1'
#
loop_
_entity.id
_entity.type
_entity.pdbx_description
1 polymer ?
#
loop_
_entity_poly.entity_id
_entity_poly.type
_entity_poly.pdbx_seq_one_letter_code
_entity_poly.pdbx_strand_id
1 'polypeptide(L)'
;MKFPSPDPTQEIRAAYRRLLEQRESVDDPSCPDPEEILALVEARSAEEDRLRTLDHLAQCPQCQRDFSLLRTLADARPVQKLQVRPWMAAAASAVIFFGAGYGVWRGARGEGDAVLRGPESSVDLMSPAAGAVGPGEVGFQWRPIEDAFEYIFEILDQEGQSLLSQATADTSLLLDLGEHPELAGGLSWWVRARLKDGTERSSEVRRLDLPDR
;
A
#
# COMPACT_ATOMS: atom_id res chain seq x y z
N MET A 1 35.32 50.18 4.62
CA MET A 1 33.85 50.18 4.75
C MET A 1 33.37 48.74 4.65
N LYS A 2 32.73 48.20 5.70
CA LYS A 2 32.11 46.86 5.67
C LYS A 2 30.63 47.05 5.29
N PHE A 3 30.18 46.46 4.18
CA PHE A 3 28.76 46.38 3.90
C PHE A 3 28.14 45.34 4.84
N PRO A 4 27.00 45.63 5.48
CA PRO A 4 26.28 44.62 6.23
C PRO A 4 25.88 43.49 5.27
N SER A 5 26.16 42.25 5.67
CA SER A 5 25.65 41.08 4.94
C SER A 5 24.13 41.19 4.86
N PRO A 6 23.51 40.96 3.69
CA PRO A 6 22.05 40.91 3.61
C PRO A 6 21.52 39.89 4.61
N ASP A 7 20.39 40.23 5.24
CA ASP A 7 19.66 39.35 6.14
C ASP A 7 19.24 38.10 5.36
N PRO A 8 19.62 36.88 5.79
CA PRO A 8 19.30 35.63 5.09
C PRO A 8 17.79 35.46 4.87
N THR A 9 16.96 36.07 5.71
CA THR A 9 15.50 36.08 5.56
C THR A 9 15.06 36.86 4.33
N GLN A 10 15.74 37.95 3.98
CA GLN A 10 15.44 38.77 2.80
C GLN A 10 15.83 38.05 1.51
N GLU A 11 16.94 37.30 1.53
CA GLU A 11 17.35 36.49 0.38
C GLU A 11 16.34 35.38 0.08
N ILE A 12 15.86 34.68 1.11
CA ILE A 12 14.84 33.64 0.96
C ILE A 12 13.53 34.24 0.44
N ARG A 13 13.07 35.38 0.99
CA ARG A 13 11.85 36.04 0.50
C ARG A 13 11.99 36.52 -0.95
N ALA A 14 13.15 37.05 -1.33
CA ALA A 14 13.40 37.50 -2.70
C ALA A 14 13.44 36.31 -3.67
N ALA A 15 14.06 35.19 -3.29
CA ALA A 15 14.05 33.96 -4.08
C ALA A 15 12.63 33.40 -4.24
N TYR A 16 11.85 33.36 -3.15
CA TYR A 16 10.45 32.92 -3.19
C TYR A 16 9.59 33.82 -4.08
N ARG A 17 9.75 35.14 -4.00
CA ARG A 17 9.00 36.07 -4.85
C ARG A 17 9.29 35.87 -6.34
N ARG A 18 10.56 35.69 -6.72
CA ARG A 18 10.92 35.37 -8.11
C ARG A 18 10.26 34.08 -8.60
N LEU A 19 10.14 33.06 -7.74
CA LEU A 19 9.44 31.81 -8.08
C LEU A 19 7.94 32.03 -8.29
N LEU A 20 7.31 32.90 -7.49
CA LEU A 20 5.89 33.24 -7.68
C LEU A 20 5.66 34.05 -8.96
N GLU A 21 6.48 35.07 -9.22
CA GLU A 21 6.39 35.88 -10.45
C GLU A 21 6.65 35.02 -11.70
N GLN A 22 7.56 34.05 -11.60
CA GLN A 22 7.81 33.09 -12.68
C GLN A 22 6.65 32.11 -12.90
N ARG A 23 5.80 31.86 -11.88
CA ARG A 23 4.57 31.07 -12.04
C ARG A 23 3.44 31.88 -12.65
N GLU A 24 3.25 33.12 -12.21
CA GLU A 24 2.18 34.02 -12.67
C GLU A 24 2.30 34.38 -14.17
N SER A 25 3.52 34.29 -14.73
CA SER A 25 3.76 34.49 -16.16
C SER A 25 3.51 33.25 -17.04
N VAL A 26 3.11 32.12 -16.44
CA VAL A 26 2.91 30.82 -17.12
C VAL A 26 1.48 30.31 -16.92
N ASP A 27 0.53 31.18 -16.61
CA ASP A 27 -0.89 30.87 -16.71
C ASP A 27 -1.32 30.91 -18.19
N ASP A 28 -0.82 29.93 -18.96
CA ASP A 28 -1.38 29.61 -20.27
C ASP A 28 -2.80 29.07 -20.03
N PRO A 29 -3.85 29.70 -20.57
CA PRO A 29 -5.23 29.25 -20.37
C PRO A 29 -5.51 27.85 -20.94
N SER A 30 -4.56 27.25 -21.66
CA SER A 30 -4.63 25.87 -22.14
C SER A 30 -4.12 24.83 -21.14
N CYS A 31 -3.44 25.24 -20.06
CA CYS A 31 -3.01 24.34 -18.99
C CYS A 31 -4.21 23.92 -18.12
N PRO A 32 -4.34 22.62 -17.78
CA PRO A 32 -5.37 22.17 -16.86
C PRO A 32 -5.18 22.78 -15.48
N ASP A 33 -6.27 23.02 -14.78
CA ASP A 33 -6.23 23.56 -13.42
C ASP A 33 -5.53 22.57 -12.48
N PRO A 34 -4.72 23.03 -11.50
CA PRO A 34 -4.12 22.16 -10.49
C PRO A 34 -5.12 21.21 -9.80
N GLU A 35 -6.37 21.62 -9.62
CA GLU A 35 -7.44 20.80 -9.04
C GLU A 35 -7.83 19.63 -9.97
N GLU A 36 -7.79 19.82 -11.30
CA GLU A 36 -8.03 18.75 -12.28
C GLU A 36 -6.90 17.72 -12.28
N ILE A 37 -5.64 18.18 -12.17
CA ILE A 37 -4.47 17.31 -12.03
C ILE A 37 -4.55 16.51 -10.72
N LEU A 38 -4.99 17.14 -9.62
CA LEU A 38 -5.20 16.44 -8.35
C LEU A 38 -6.33 15.41 -8.44
N ALA A 39 -7.45 15.73 -9.11
CA ALA A 39 -8.54 14.79 -9.33
C ALA A 39 -8.09 13.58 -10.17
N LEU A 40 -7.17 13.78 -11.12
CA LEU A 40 -6.53 12.70 -11.86
C LEU A 40 -5.68 11.80 -10.95
N VAL A 41 -4.85 12.38 -10.06
CA VAL A 41 -4.01 11.62 -9.11
C VAL A 41 -4.86 10.79 -8.15
N GLU A 42 -5.98 11.33 -7.67
CA GLU A 42 -6.90 10.66 -6.75
C GLU A 42 -7.90 9.74 -7.45
N ALA A 43 -7.77 9.54 -8.77
CA ALA A 43 -8.67 8.74 -9.62
C ALA A 43 -10.16 9.16 -9.50
N ARG A 44 -10.44 10.45 -9.28
CA ARG A 44 -11.80 11.01 -9.13
C ARG A 44 -12.36 11.61 -10.42
N SER A 45 -11.54 11.77 -11.46
CA SER A 45 -11.97 12.35 -12.74
C SER A 45 -12.76 11.37 -13.61
N ALA A 46 -13.71 11.89 -14.38
CA ALA A 46 -14.38 11.12 -15.43
C ALA A 46 -13.34 10.61 -16.45
N GLU A 47 -13.61 9.47 -17.08
CA GLU A 47 -12.66 8.82 -17.98
C GLU A 47 -12.23 9.71 -19.16
N GLU A 48 -13.17 10.45 -19.74
CA GLU A 48 -12.89 11.37 -20.84
C GLU A 48 -11.95 12.51 -20.42
N ASP A 49 -12.23 13.15 -19.28
CA ASP A 49 -11.39 14.24 -18.75
C ASP A 49 -10.00 13.74 -18.38
N ARG A 50 -9.91 12.54 -17.78
CA ARG A 50 -8.65 11.88 -17.46
C ARG A 50 -7.76 11.68 -18.69
N LEU A 51 -8.32 11.20 -19.80
CA LEU A 51 -7.55 11.03 -21.04
C LEU A 51 -7.09 12.37 -21.61
N ARG A 52 -7.95 13.39 -21.57
CA ARG A 52 -7.63 14.75 -22.04
C ARG A 52 -6.49 15.38 -21.22
N THR A 53 -6.56 15.27 -19.89
CA THR A 53 -5.51 15.78 -18.98
C THR A 53 -4.20 15.02 -19.17
N LEU A 54 -4.24 13.69 -19.35
CA LEU A 54 -3.04 12.88 -19.59
C LEU A 54 -2.35 13.23 -20.91
N ASP A 55 -3.12 13.50 -21.97
CA ASP A 55 -2.55 13.92 -23.26
C ASP A 55 -1.84 15.28 -23.14
N HIS A 56 -2.44 16.23 -22.42
CA HIS A 56 -1.78 17.52 -22.13
C HIS A 56 -0.51 17.33 -21.29
N LEU A 57 -0.56 16.50 -20.25
CA LEU A 57 0.60 16.21 -19.38
C LEU A 57 1.78 15.61 -20.17
N ALA A 58 1.51 14.83 -21.22
CA ALA A 58 2.54 14.28 -22.08
C ALA A 58 3.24 15.34 -22.95
N GLN A 59 2.58 16.47 -23.20
CA GLN A 59 3.05 17.54 -24.10
C GLN A 59 3.58 18.76 -23.34
N CYS A 60 3.18 18.96 -22.08
CA CYS A 60 3.54 20.12 -21.27
C CYS A 60 4.49 19.76 -20.11
N PRO A 61 5.80 20.09 -20.19
CA PRO A 61 6.78 19.80 -19.13
C PRO A 61 6.48 20.45 -17.78
N GLN A 62 5.75 21.58 -17.77
CA GLN A 62 5.35 22.25 -16.54
C GLN A 62 4.30 21.44 -15.79
N CYS A 63 3.21 21.07 -16.46
CA CYS A 63 2.16 20.25 -15.87
C CYS A 63 2.70 18.87 -15.44
N GLN A 64 3.69 18.31 -16.17
CA GLN A 64 4.36 17.07 -15.76
C GLN A 64 5.07 17.20 -14.40
N ARG A 65 5.74 18.34 -14.14
CA ARG A 65 6.37 18.61 -12.83
C ARG A 65 5.32 18.73 -11.73
N ASP A 66 4.24 19.45 -11.98
CA ASP A 66 3.17 19.64 -11.00
C ASP A 66 2.45 18.31 -10.69
N PHE A 67 2.20 17.47 -11.70
CA PHE A 67 1.70 16.11 -11.51
C PHE A 67 2.64 15.25 -10.67
N SER A 68 3.96 15.27 -10.94
CA SER A 68 4.95 14.52 -10.16
C SER A 68 4.98 14.97 -8.69
N LEU A 69 4.82 16.28 -8.44
CA LEU A 69 4.76 16.83 -7.09
C LEU A 69 3.50 16.35 -6.37
N LEU A 70 2.33 16.49 -7.01
CA LEU A 70 1.05 16.07 -6.44
C LEU A 70 0.99 14.57 -6.17
N ARG A 71 1.55 13.75 -7.06
CA ARG A 71 1.69 12.31 -6.86
C ARG A 71 2.54 11.99 -5.63
N THR A 72 3.71 12.61 -5.51
CA THR A 72 4.58 12.42 -4.33
C THR A 72 3.84 12.80 -3.03
N LEU A 73 3.06 13.87 -3.05
CA LEU A 73 2.27 14.29 -1.90
C LEU A 73 1.11 13.34 -1.59
N ALA A 74 0.47 12.78 -2.61
CA ALA A 74 -0.57 11.77 -2.44
C ALA A 74 0.00 10.47 -1.86
N ASP A 75 1.15 10.01 -2.36
CA ASP A 75 1.86 8.82 -1.86
C ASP A 75 2.36 9.01 -0.42
N ALA A 76 2.77 10.24 -0.06
CA ALA A 76 3.21 10.57 1.29
C ALA A 76 2.06 10.79 2.29
N ARG A 77 0.80 10.91 1.85
CA ARG A 77 -0.32 10.95 2.79
C ARG A 77 -0.37 9.57 3.46
N PRO A 78 -0.12 9.48 4.78
CA PRO A 78 -0.33 8.22 5.47
C PRO A 78 -1.78 7.84 5.21
N VAL A 79 -2.01 6.60 4.73
CA VAL A 79 -3.35 6.05 4.62
C VAL A 79 -3.96 6.27 5.99
N GLN A 80 -4.84 7.27 6.10
CA GLN A 80 -5.52 7.57 7.34
C GLN A 80 -6.41 6.35 7.53
N LYS A 81 -5.88 5.33 8.22
CA LYS A 81 -6.65 4.23 8.76
C LYS A 81 -7.79 4.95 9.45
N LEU A 82 -8.99 4.85 8.86
CA LEU A 82 -10.20 5.46 9.40
C LEU A 82 -10.23 5.04 10.86
N GLN A 83 -9.79 5.94 11.72
CA GLN A 83 -9.65 5.69 13.12
C GLN A 83 -11.09 5.78 13.61
N VAL A 84 -11.80 4.66 13.48
CA VAL A 84 -13.19 4.50 13.86
C VAL A 84 -13.25 4.94 15.32
N ARG A 85 -13.76 6.16 15.52
CA ARG A 85 -13.82 6.80 16.83
C ARG A 85 -14.63 5.87 17.74
N PRO A 86 -14.05 5.34 18.83
CA PRO A 86 -14.69 4.32 19.66
C PRO A 86 -15.92 4.81 20.44
N TRP A 87 -16.33 6.07 20.29
CA TRP A 87 -17.46 6.64 21.03
C TRP A 87 -18.85 6.40 20.39
N MET A 88 -18.95 5.60 19.32
CA MET A 88 -20.27 5.12 18.84
C MET A 88 -20.54 3.65 19.20
N ALA A 89 -19.90 3.12 20.25
CA ALA A 89 -20.15 1.75 20.74
C ALA A 89 -21.27 1.64 21.79
N ALA A 90 -22.06 2.70 22.04
CA ALA A 90 -23.05 2.70 23.12
C ALA A 90 -24.53 2.61 22.70
N ALA A 91 -24.86 2.51 21.41
CA ALA A 91 -26.28 2.51 20.98
C ALA A 91 -26.68 1.43 19.95
N ALA A 92 -25.79 0.48 19.60
CA ALA A 92 -26.11 -0.60 18.67
C ALA A 92 -25.83 -1.99 19.25
N SER A 93 -26.26 -2.21 20.49
CA SER A 93 -26.25 -3.52 21.18
C SER A 93 -27.28 -4.51 20.63
N ALA A 94 -27.57 -4.48 19.32
CA ALA A 94 -28.56 -5.36 18.69
C ALA A 94 -28.18 -5.89 17.29
N VAL A 95 -27.03 -5.50 16.71
CA VAL A 95 -26.63 -5.99 15.36
C VAL A 95 -25.21 -6.58 15.30
N ILE A 96 -24.41 -6.50 16.37
CA ILE A 96 -23.06 -7.11 16.42
C ILE A 96 -23.14 -8.59 16.83
N PHE A 97 -23.98 -9.36 16.13
CA PHE A 97 -23.92 -10.82 16.10
C PHE A 97 -23.42 -11.37 14.74
N PHE A 98 -23.18 -10.51 13.74
CA PHE A 98 -22.79 -10.95 12.39
C PHE A 98 -21.35 -10.60 11.96
N GLY A 99 -20.64 -9.70 12.64
CA GLY A 99 -19.29 -9.27 12.20
C GLY A 99 -18.12 -9.96 12.89
N ALA A 100 -18.26 -10.30 14.17
CA ALA A 100 -17.20 -10.97 14.97
C ALA A 100 -17.26 -12.50 14.88
N GLY A 101 -18.21 -13.05 14.12
CA GLY A 101 -18.44 -14.48 13.97
C GLY A 101 -17.51 -15.17 12.97
N TYR A 102 -16.73 -14.46 12.15
CA TYR A 102 -15.88 -15.14 11.14
C TYR A 102 -14.49 -15.53 11.69
N GLY A 103 -13.97 -14.82 12.69
CA GLY A 103 -12.65 -15.11 13.28
C GLY A 103 -12.64 -16.26 14.29
N VAL A 104 -13.76 -16.57 14.92
CA VAL A 104 -13.87 -17.62 15.96
C VAL A 104 -14.45 -18.95 15.40
N TRP A 105 -14.98 -18.94 14.17
CA TRP A 105 -15.69 -20.07 13.57
C TRP A 105 -14.82 -21.05 12.78
N ARG A 106 -13.50 -21.08 13.02
CA ARG A 106 -12.64 -22.21 12.61
C ARG A 106 -12.31 -23.16 13.76
N GLY A 107 -12.56 -22.80 15.01
CA GLY A 107 -12.25 -23.66 16.16
C GLY A 107 -13.31 -24.71 16.49
N ALA A 108 -14.53 -24.65 15.91
CA ALA A 108 -15.68 -25.43 16.39
C ALA A 108 -16.61 -26.01 15.30
N ARG A 109 -16.06 -26.34 14.11
CA ARG A 109 -16.64 -27.35 13.20
C ARG A 109 -15.57 -28.42 13.04
N GLY A 110 -15.71 -29.62 13.60
CA GLY A 110 -16.90 -30.44 13.44
C GLY A 110 -16.74 -31.16 12.12
N GLU A 111 -16.14 -32.34 12.21
CA GLU A 111 -16.21 -33.49 11.30
C GLU A 111 -17.46 -33.41 10.40
N GLY A 112 -17.28 -32.83 9.22
CA GLY A 112 -18.36 -32.47 8.32
C GLY A 112 -17.76 -32.23 6.95
N ASP A 113 -17.68 -33.32 6.21
CA ASP A 113 -17.10 -33.48 4.88
C ASP A 113 -17.84 -32.58 3.85
N ALA A 114 -17.52 -31.29 3.85
CA ALA A 114 -17.88 -30.38 2.77
C ALA A 114 -16.78 -30.44 1.71
N VAL A 115 -16.77 -31.53 0.93
CA VAL A 115 -15.96 -31.67 -0.28
C VAL A 115 -16.49 -30.67 -1.32
N LEU A 116 -16.00 -29.42 -1.28
CA LEU A 116 -16.06 -28.51 -2.41
C LEU A 116 -14.90 -28.85 -3.34
N ARG A 117 -15.12 -29.83 -4.21
CA ARG A 117 -14.18 -30.23 -5.28
C ARG A 117 -14.28 -29.21 -6.43
N GLY A 118 -13.76 -28.01 -6.21
CA GLY A 118 -13.30 -27.13 -7.28
C GLY A 118 -11.77 -27.07 -7.25
N PRO A 119 -11.07 -26.89 -8.39
CA PRO A 119 -9.64 -26.61 -8.35
C PRO A 119 -9.45 -25.25 -7.67
N GLU A 120 -9.18 -25.27 -6.36
CA GLU A 120 -8.75 -24.09 -5.63
C GLU A 120 -7.36 -23.76 -6.15
N SER A 121 -7.29 -22.91 -7.18
CA SER A 121 -6.04 -22.29 -7.60
C SER A 121 -5.57 -21.41 -6.44
N SER A 122 -4.69 -21.97 -5.61
CA SER A 122 -4.02 -21.26 -4.52
C SER A 122 -2.87 -20.42 -5.08
N VAL A 123 -2.44 -19.41 -4.32
CA VAL A 123 -1.23 -18.64 -4.67
C VAL A 123 -0.02 -19.57 -4.47
N ASP A 124 0.71 -19.88 -5.54
CA ASP A 124 1.91 -20.71 -5.48
C ASP A 124 3.09 -19.93 -4.89
N LEU A 125 3.54 -20.29 -3.68
CA LEU A 125 4.72 -19.70 -3.05
C LEU A 125 6.01 -20.28 -3.65
N MET A 126 6.91 -19.43 -4.11
CA MET A 126 8.18 -19.85 -4.75
C MET A 126 9.36 -19.81 -3.78
N SER A 127 9.58 -18.68 -3.12
CA SER A 127 10.73 -18.45 -2.23
C SER A 127 10.29 -17.70 -0.97
N PRO A 128 10.92 -17.94 0.19
CA PRO A 128 11.83 -19.05 0.47
C PRO A 128 11.10 -20.40 0.41
N ALA A 129 11.84 -21.48 0.12
CA ALA A 129 11.35 -22.83 0.35
C ALA A 129 11.09 -23.03 1.86
N ALA A 130 10.27 -24.02 2.22
CA ALA A 130 10.04 -24.31 3.63
C ALA A 130 11.36 -24.69 4.33
N GLY A 131 11.66 -24.08 5.47
CA GLY A 131 12.84 -24.38 6.28
C GLY A 131 13.63 -23.15 6.71
N ALA A 132 14.91 -23.41 7.02
CA ALA A 132 15.83 -22.41 7.57
C ALA A 132 16.28 -21.40 6.51
N VAL A 133 16.26 -20.13 6.89
CA VAL A 133 16.79 -19.02 6.07
C VAL A 133 17.99 -18.39 6.78
N GLY A 134 18.95 -17.90 6.01
CA GLY A 134 20.14 -17.24 6.56
C GLY A 134 19.82 -15.86 7.17
N PRO A 135 20.75 -15.29 7.95
CA PRO A 135 20.62 -13.93 8.44
C PRO A 135 20.72 -12.90 7.30
N GLY A 136 20.07 -11.74 7.47
CA GLY A 136 20.11 -10.61 6.54
C GLY A 136 18.79 -10.38 5.81
N GLU A 137 18.86 -9.96 4.55
CA GLU A 137 17.68 -9.73 3.72
C GLU A 137 17.09 -11.04 3.21
N VAL A 138 15.77 -11.21 3.37
CA VAL A 138 15.03 -12.37 2.89
C VAL A 138 14.08 -11.97 1.76
N GLY A 139 14.22 -12.63 0.61
CA GLY A 139 13.35 -12.44 -0.55
C GLY A 139 12.20 -13.44 -0.57
N PHE A 140 10.99 -12.92 -0.42
CA PHE A 140 9.74 -13.64 -0.60
C PHE A 140 9.27 -13.50 -2.05
N GLN A 141 8.88 -14.60 -2.69
CA GLN A 141 8.40 -14.62 -4.07
C GLN A 141 7.24 -15.60 -4.20
N TRP A 142 6.24 -15.24 -5.01
CA TRP A 142 5.08 -16.06 -5.32
C TRP A 142 4.69 -15.93 -6.79
N ARG A 143 3.89 -16.88 -7.29
CA ARG A 143 3.42 -16.84 -8.69
C ARG A 143 2.35 -15.76 -8.84
N PRO A 144 2.42 -14.93 -9.90
CA PRO A 144 1.33 -14.03 -10.23
C PRO A 144 0.02 -14.81 -10.47
N ILE A 145 -1.08 -14.27 -9.97
CA ILE A 145 -2.43 -14.68 -10.32
C ILE A 145 -2.99 -13.70 -11.36
N GLU A 146 -3.63 -14.24 -12.40
CA GLU A 146 -4.32 -13.45 -13.41
C GLU A 146 -5.42 -12.59 -12.75
N ASP A 147 -5.54 -11.34 -13.17
CA ASP A 147 -6.46 -10.34 -12.60
C ASP A 147 -6.27 -9.97 -11.13
N ALA A 148 -5.20 -10.43 -10.47
CA ALA A 148 -4.81 -9.88 -9.18
C ALA A 148 -4.32 -8.44 -9.35
N PHE A 149 -4.82 -7.53 -8.52
CA PHE A 149 -4.38 -6.13 -8.50
C PHE A 149 -3.64 -5.75 -7.20
N GLU A 150 -3.74 -6.59 -6.16
CA GLU A 150 -3.08 -6.40 -4.88
C GLU A 150 -2.79 -7.76 -4.22
N TYR A 151 -1.67 -7.86 -3.52
CA TYR A 151 -1.27 -8.98 -2.69
C TYR A 151 -1.07 -8.51 -1.26
N ILE A 152 -1.54 -9.29 -0.30
CA ILE A 152 -1.34 -9.10 1.13
C ILE A 152 -0.41 -10.23 1.59
N PHE A 153 0.81 -9.86 1.98
CA PHE A 153 1.80 -10.73 2.57
C PHE A 153 1.71 -10.64 4.10
N GLU A 154 1.69 -11.79 4.78
CA GLU A 154 1.68 -11.84 6.24
C GLU A 154 2.69 -12.84 6.79
N ILE A 155 3.32 -12.47 7.90
CA ILE A 155 4.12 -13.36 8.75
C ILE A 155 3.39 -13.54 10.08
N LEU A 156 3.30 -14.78 10.52
CA LEU A 156 2.61 -15.25 11.71
C LEU A 156 3.61 -15.88 12.69
N ASP A 157 3.34 -15.73 13.98
CA ASP A 157 4.02 -16.50 15.04
C ASP A 157 3.52 -17.96 15.10
N GLN A 158 3.97 -18.70 16.13
CA GLN A 158 3.60 -20.11 16.33
C GLN A 158 2.15 -20.29 16.78
N GLU A 159 1.59 -19.26 17.42
CA GLU A 159 0.21 -19.16 17.85
C GLU A 159 -0.73 -18.72 16.71
N GLY A 160 -0.18 -18.33 15.57
CA GLY A 160 -0.90 -17.85 14.40
C GLY A 160 -1.30 -16.37 14.46
N GLN A 161 -0.75 -15.59 15.39
CA GLN A 161 -0.93 -14.14 15.42
C GLN A 161 -0.04 -13.48 14.35
N SER A 162 -0.57 -12.46 13.68
CA SER A 162 0.19 -11.70 12.67
C SER A 162 1.21 -10.79 13.35
N LEU A 163 2.48 -11.02 13.04
CA LEU A 163 3.62 -10.17 13.43
C LEU A 163 3.87 -9.08 12.38
N LEU A 164 3.69 -9.41 11.09
CA LEU A 164 3.87 -8.50 9.97
C LEU A 164 2.73 -8.68 8.97
N SER A 165 2.25 -7.56 8.39
CA SER A 165 1.28 -7.55 7.30
C SER A 165 1.61 -6.39 6.35
N GLN A 166 1.79 -6.69 5.06
CA GLN A 166 2.16 -5.71 4.04
C GLN A 166 1.37 -5.95 2.76
N ALA A 167 0.84 -4.87 2.18
CA ALA A 167 0.18 -4.89 0.87
C ALA A 167 1.17 -4.46 -0.23
N THR A 168 1.15 -5.15 -1.38
CA THR A 168 1.97 -4.83 -2.56
C THR A 168 1.27 -5.23 -3.84
N ALA A 169 1.54 -4.54 -4.95
CA ALA A 169 1.10 -4.96 -6.29
C ALA A 169 2.09 -5.95 -6.96
N ASP A 170 3.31 -6.03 -6.41
CA ASP A 170 4.38 -6.89 -6.94
C ASP A 170 4.20 -8.34 -6.50
N THR A 171 4.96 -9.24 -7.12
CA THR A 171 4.99 -10.68 -6.80
C THR A 171 6.23 -11.09 -5.98
N SER A 172 6.90 -10.08 -5.43
CA SER A 172 8.09 -10.23 -4.62
C SER A 172 8.11 -9.20 -3.50
N LEU A 173 8.70 -9.58 -2.36
CA LEU A 173 8.91 -8.70 -1.23
C LEU A 173 10.28 -9.00 -0.62
N LEU A 174 11.10 -7.97 -0.44
CA LEU A 174 12.37 -8.04 0.28
C LEU A 174 12.15 -7.54 1.70
N LEU A 175 12.57 -8.34 2.68
CA LEU A 175 12.45 -8.03 4.08
C LEU A 175 13.83 -8.00 4.72
N ASP A 176 14.20 -6.85 5.31
CA ASP A 176 15.42 -6.76 6.12
C ASP A 176 15.12 -7.25 7.55
N LEU A 177 15.59 -8.45 7.90
CA LEU A 177 15.46 -8.99 9.25
C LEU A 177 16.19 -8.14 10.31
N GLY A 178 17.10 -7.27 9.87
CA GLY A 178 17.78 -6.29 10.70
C GLY A 178 16.82 -5.32 11.39
N GLU A 179 15.79 -4.87 10.66
CA GLU A 179 14.78 -3.89 11.08
C GLU A 179 13.62 -4.53 11.87
N HIS A 180 13.52 -5.86 11.83
CA HIS A 180 12.43 -6.64 12.43
C HIS A 180 12.94 -7.68 13.44
N PRO A 181 13.45 -7.26 14.61
CA PRO A 181 13.97 -8.16 15.64
C PRO A 181 12.92 -9.12 16.23
N GLU A 182 11.62 -8.80 16.09
CA GLU A 182 10.50 -9.66 16.48
C GLU A 182 10.34 -10.90 15.59
N LEU A 183 10.96 -10.92 14.40
CA LEU A 183 10.90 -12.03 13.46
C LEU A 183 12.09 -12.97 13.66
N ALA A 184 12.06 -13.75 14.75
CA ALA A 184 13.08 -14.76 15.06
C ALA A 184 12.43 -16.13 15.34
N GLY A 185 13.19 -17.20 15.08
CA GLY A 185 12.77 -18.57 15.32
C GLY A 185 11.72 -19.10 14.33
N GLY A 186 10.92 -20.06 14.80
CA GLY A 186 9.90 -20.72 13.99
C GLY A 186 8.69 -19.84 13.74
N LEU A 187 8.50 -19.43 12.49
CA LEU A 187 7.42 -18.59 12.00
C LEU A 187 6.64 -19.29 10.89
N SER A 188 5.54 -18.67 10.48
CA SER A 188 4.81 -19.07 9.28
C SER A 188 4.50 -17.84 8.42
N TRP A 189 4.39 -18.01 7.11
CA TRP A 189 4.03 -16.93 6.21
C TRP A 189 3.08 -17.40 5.13
N TRP A 190 2.34 -16.46 4.56
CA TRP A 190 1.41 -16.72 3.49
C TRP A 190 1.12 -15.45 2.70
N VAL A 191 0.47 -15.63 1.55
CA VAL A 191 0.08 -14.53 0.66
C VAL A 191 -1.38 -14.67 0.28
N ARG A 192 -2.08 -13.53 0.22
CA ARG A 192 -3.44 -13.44 -0.28
C ARG A 192 -3.51 -12.47 -1.46
N ALA A 193 -4.03 -12.90 -2.60
CA ALA A 193 -4.27 -12.07 -3.75
C ALA A 193 -5.72 -11.54 -3.74
N ARG A 194 -5.91 -10.26 -4.05
CA ARG A 194 -7.20 -9.65 -4.35
C ARG A 194 -7.37 -9.47 -5.86
N LEU A 195 -8.47 -9.98 -6.38
CA LEU A 195 -8.76 -9.99 -7.80
C LEU A 195 -9.73 -8.87 -8.16
N LYS A 196 -9.69 -8.42 -9.42
CA LYS A 196 -10.56 -7.34 -9.92
C LYS A 196 -12.06 -7.63 -9.80
N ASP A 197 -12.45 -8.91 -9.76
CA ASP A 197 -13.84 -9.33 -9.57
C ASP A 197 -14.30 -9.25 -8.09
N GLY A 198 -13.40 -8.83 -7.19
CA GLY A 198 -13.65 -8.73 -5.75
C GLY A 198 -13.43 -10.04 -4.99
N THR A 199 -13.05 -11.13 -5.66
CA THR A 199 -12.70 -12.39 -5.00
C THR A 199 -11.29 -12.34 -4.42
N GLU A 200 -11.01 -13.22 -3.46
CA GLU A 200 -9.67 -13.40 -2.89
C GLU A 200 -9.18 -14.83 -3.12
N ARG A 201 -7.87 -14.99 -3.33
CA ARG A 201 -7.18 -16.27 -3.40
C ARG A 201 -6.05 -16.29 -2.39
N SER A 202 -5.86 -17.41 -1.70
CA SER A 202 -4.85 -17.54 -0.65
C SER A 202 -3.83 -18.60 -1.03
N SER A 203 -2.58 -18.43 -0.61
CA SER A 203 -1.61 -19.52 -0.58
C SER A 203 -1.92 -20.48 0.56
N GLU A 204 -1.30 -21.65 0.51
CA GLU A 204 -1.07 -22.43 1.74
C GLU A 204 -0.11 -21.67 2.67
N VAL A 205 -0.21 -21.96 3.97
CA VAL A 205 0.70 -21.41 4.97
C VAL A 205 2.03 -22.16 4.92
N ARG A 206 3.14 -21.44 4.76
CA ARG A 206 4.49 -22.02 4.70
C ARG A 206 5.27 -21.69 5.96
N ARG A 207 5.88 -22.72 6.56
CA ARG A 207 6.78 -22.55 7.71
C ARG A 207 8.12 -21.95 7.28
N LEU A 208 8.64 -21.11 8.15
CA LEU A 208 9.91 -20.40 8.02
C LEU A 208 10.67 -20.57 9.33
N ASP A 209 11.96 -20.87 9.28
CA ASP A 209 12.81 -20.90 10.46
C ASP A 209 13.88 -19.84 10.31
N LEU A 210 13.78 -18.77 11.10
CA LEU A 210 14.71 -17.65 11.08
C LEU A 210 15.74 -17.83 12.19
N PRO A 211 17.01 -17.43 11.95
CA PRO A 211 18.06 -17.64 12.94
C PRO A 211 17.75 -16.86 14.21
N ASP A 212 17.90 -17.52 15.36
CA ASP A 212 17.93 -16.83 16.64
C ASP A 212 19.08 -15.81 16.63
N ARG A 213 18.76 -14.57 16.99
CA ARG A 213 19.70 -13.44 16.92
C ARG A 213 20.59 -13.35 18.16
#